data_AF-A0A8K0HMV3-F1
#
_entry.id   AF-A0A8K0HMV3-F1
#
_cell.length_a   1.000
_cell.length_b   1.000
_cell.length_c   1.000
_cell.angle_alpha   90.00
_cell.angle_beta   90.00
_cell.angle_gamma   90.00
#
_symmetry.space_group_name_H-M   'P 1'
#
loop_
_entity.id
_entity.type
_entity.pdbx_description
1 polymer ?
#
loop_
_entity_poly.entity_id
_entity_poly.type
_entity_poly.pdbx_seq_one_letter_code
_entity_poly.pdbx_strand_id
1 'polypeptide(L)'
;MNSLDQFLQSGEESAKMVWILHFIAIGSYAQVVGPLNSTFQSPRDNEGHGSHTLSTAGGNFVELASVFGFGNGTAKGGSPRARIAAYKVCWPPVGGDECFDVDILAAFDVAIHGGVDLLSVSLGGNPTHFFNDSVAIGSFHAVKHGIVVVCSAGNSGPADGTVSNIAPWKITVGASTIDREFPSYVVLANNVTFKGESLSATALPSNKLYPLISPAKAKAANESVAEAVLCKVGTLDLKKVKGKILVCLRGDNARVDKGEQALLAGAVGMVLANNDLSGNEINADPHVLPASHINFTDGYTVHISTSIPQRSKCLSTVLNYCRSPCSNITRASRDPTSSFLKSSRNDLYNCKSQLHLVKMRYSLMSYHPILQLSEALV
;
A
#
# COMPACT_ATOMS: atom_id res chain seq x y z
N MET A 1 26.14 15.28 -29.58
CA MET A 1 26.18 16.04 -28.31
C MET A 1 25.00 16.99 -28.30
N ASN A 2 24.44 17.26 -27.12
CA ASN A 2 23.32 18.17 -26.84
C ASN A 2 21.91 17.62 -27.12
N SER A 3 21.35 16.93 -26.11
CA SER A 3 19.91 17.00 -25.77
C SER A 3 19.60 16.50 -24.34
N LEU A 4 20.49 15.70 -23.72
CA LEU A 4 20.31 15.16 -22.36
C LEU A 4 20.85 16.08 -21.23
N ASP A 5 21.74 17.04 -21.55
CA ASP A 5 22.59 17.72 -20.56
C ASP A 5 21.94 18.93 -19.83
N GLN A 6 20.62 19.12 -19.83
CA GLN A 6 20.02 20.44 -19.50
C GLN A 6 18.97 20.56 -18.39
N PHE A 7 18.69 19.52 -17.59
CA PHE A 7 17.66 19.59 -16.52
C PHE A 7 18.06 18.95 -15.18
N LEU A 8 19.24 19.30 -14.65
CA LEU A 8 19.62 19.01 -13.27
C LEU A 8 19.23 20.18 -12.34
N GLN A 9 18.36 19.92 -11.38
CA GLN A 9 18.06 20.86 -10.27
C GLN A 9 18.44 20.20 -8.94
N SER A 10 19.11 20.95 -8.07
CA SER A 10 19.55 20.50 -6.74
C SER A 10 18.49 20.73 -5.66
N GLY A 11 18.35 19.78 -4.74
CA GLY A 11 17.56 19.93 -3.51
C GLY A 11 18.45 20.13 -2.27
N GLU A 12 17.83 20.27 -1.09
CA GLU A 12 18.53 20.51 0.18
C GLU A 12 19.26 19.26 0.71
N GLU A 13 20.55 19.15 0.41
CA GLU A 13 21.39 18.05 0.90
C GLU A 13 21.67 18.12 2.41
N SER A 14 21.98 16.97 3.03
CA SER A 14 22.31 16.88 4.45
C SER A 14 23.38 15.84 4.71
N ALA A 15 23.98 15.83 5.90
CA ALA A 15 24.98 14.82 6.28
C ALA A 15 24.49 13.34 6.20
N LYS A 16 23.17 13.14 6.07
CA LYS A 16 22.50 11.84 5.89
C LYS A 16 22.05 11.58 4.43
N MET A 17 21.52 12.61 3.75
CA MET A 17 21.16 12.58 2.32
C MET A 17 22.30 13.20 1.51
N VAL A 18 23.18 12.32 1.03
CA VAL A 18 24.46 12.71 0.42
C VAL A 18 24.32 13.07 -1.06
N TRP A 19 23.24 12.64 -1.71
CA TRP A 19 22.86 13.08 -3.04
C TRP A 19 21.34 13.21 -3.11
N ILE A 20 20.84 14.45 -3.17
CA ILE A 20 19.46 14.73 -3.63
C ILE A 20 19.44 15.00 -5.15
N LEU A 21 20.63 15.09 -5.75
CA LEU A 21 20.83 14.88 -7.18
C LEU A 21 20.52 13.41 -7.51
N HIS A 22 19.52 13.08 -8.31
CA HIS A 22 19.28 13.72 -9.60
C HIS A 22 17.80 13.90 -9.90
N PHE A 23 17.48 15.07 -10.46
CA PHE A 23 16.21 15.30 -11.13
C PHE A 23 16.25 14.65 -12.51
N ILE A 24 15.39 13.66 -12.73
CA ILE A 24 15.48 12.81 -13.91
C ILE A 24 14.23 12.97 -14.75
N ALA A 25 14.45 13.57 -15.91
CA ALA A 25 13.52 13.70 -17.03
C ALA A 25 12.04 13.84 -16.63
N ILE A 26 11.61 15.09 -16.41
CA ILE A 26 10.22 15.51 -16.68
C ILE A 26 9.78 15.19 -18.14
N GLY A 27 10.71 14.76 -18.99
CA GLY A 27 10.57 14.59 -20.43
C GLY A 27 9.33 13.82 -20.85
N SER A 28 9.02 12.66 -20.26
CA SER A 28 7.84 11.90 -20.66
C SER A 28 6.56 12.42 -20.01
N TYR A 29 6.55 12.62 -18.69
CA TYR A 29 5.36 13.08 -17.96
C TYR A 29 4.84 14.44 -18.46
N ALA A 30 5.70 15.45 -18.66
CA ALA A 30 5.29 16.74 -19.23
C ALA A 30 5.03 16.73 -20.74
N GLN A 31 5.47 15.71 -21.48
CA GLN A 31 4.96 15.50 -22.85
C GLN A 31 3.49 15.07 -22.83
N VAL A 32 3.05 14.34 -21.79
CA VAL A 32 1.66 13.89 -21.64
C VAL A 32 0.77 14.98 -21.04
N VAL A 33 1.17 15.64 -19.95
CA VAL A 33 0.32 16.66 -19.27
C VAL A 33 0.61 18.12 -19.64
N GLY A 34 1.64 18.38 -20.43
CA GLY A 34 2.12 19.74 -20.71
C GLY A 34 2.92 20.35 -19.54
N PRO A 35 3.05 21.69 -19.49
CA PRO A 35 3.91 22.38 -18.52
C PRO A 35 3.51 22.11 -17.06
N LEU A 36 4.39 21.46 -16.31
CA LEU A 36 4.18 21.20 -14.89
C LEU A 36 4.30 22.46 -14.04
N ASN A 37 3.47 22.54 -13.00
CA ASN A 37 3.70 23.48 -11.90
C ASN A 37 5.11 23.27 -11.34
N SER A 38 5.83 24.38 -11.12
CA SER A 38 7.14 24.47 -10.47
C SER A 38 7.31 23.58 -9.23
N THR A 39 6.24 23.32 -8.46
CA THR A 39 6.27 22.40 -7.31
C THR A 39 6.70 20.97 -7.65
N PHE A 40 6.35 20.49 -8.85
CA PHE A 40 6.74 19.17 -9.35
C PHE A 40 8.13 19.16 -9.99
N GLN A 41 8.72 20.32 -10.27
CA GLN A 41 10.11 20.45 -10.72
C GLN A 41 11.09 20.30 -9.54
N SER A 42 10.85 19.33 -8.66
CA SER A 42 11.69 19.04 -7.51
C SER A 42 11.67 17.55 -7.15
N PRO A 43 12.76 17.02 -6.57
CA PRO A 43 12.82 15.65 -6.05
C PRO A 43 12.01 15.47 -4.75
N ARG A 44 11.27 16.50 -4.30
CA ARG A 44 10.40 16.44 -3.13
C ARG A 44 9.30 15.41 -3.36
N ASP A 45 9.09 14.53 -2.39
CA ASP A 45 7.95 13.63 -2.37
C ASP A 45 6.66 14.44 -2.09
N ASN A 46 5.62 14.16 -2.85
CA ASN A 46 4.31 14.82 -2.77
C ASN A 46 3.17 13.86 -2.45
N GLU A 47 3.46 12.56 -2.32
CA GLU A 47 2.49 11.50 -2.11
C GLU A 47 2.80 10.74 -0.80
N GLY A 48 4.06 10.35 -0.58
CA GLY A 48 4.56 9.77 0.67
C GLY A 48 5.22 8.39 0.53
N HIS A 49 4.93 7.65 -0.54
CA HIS A 49 5.43 6.30 -0.81
C HIS A 49 6.96 6.27 -0.94
N GLY A 50 7.55 7.26 -1.61
CA GLY A 50 9.01 7.40 -1.71
C GLY A 50 9.65 7.62 -0.34
N SER A 51 9.07 8.48 0.49
CA SER A 51 9.53 8.76 1.85
C SER A 51 9.40 7.54 2.77
N HIS A 52 8.31 6.78 2.64
CA HIS A 52 8.03 5.58 3.43
C HIS A 52 8.98 4.42 3.11
N THR A 53 9.20 4.14 1.82
CA THR A 53 10.15 3.10 1.36
C THR A 53 11.60 3.49 1.68
N LEU A 54 12.00 4.73 1.42
CA LEU A 54 13.36 5.24 1.71
C LEU A 54 13.69 5.22 3.21
N SER A 55 12.74 5.61 4.06
CA SER A 55 12.91 5.56 5.53
C SER A 55 12.93 4.12 6.06
N THR A 56 12.22 3.18 5.42
CA THR A 56 12.28 1.75 5.77
C THR A 56 13.62 1.13 5.38
N ALA A 57 14.21 1.51 4.25
CA ALA A 57 15.52 1.02 3.84
C ALA A 57 16.65 1.64 4.68
N GLY A 58 16.72 2.98 4.73
CA GLY A 58 17.87 3.73 5.24
C GLY A 58 17.56 4.81 6.28
N GLY A 59 16.33 4.89 6.79
CA GLY A 59 15.92 5.92 7.75
C GLY A 59 16.75 5.91 9.04
N ASN A 60 17.06 7.09 9.55
CA ASN A 60 17.75 7.25 10.83
C ASN A 60 16.81 6.89 12.01
N PHE A 61 17.36 6.79 13.21
CA PHE A 61 16.58 6.64 14.44
C PHE A 61 15.71 7.89 14.69
N VAL A 62 14.41 7.66 14.89
CA VAL A 62 13.41 8.68 15.26
C VAL A 62 12.63 8.17 16.46
N GLU A 63 12.88 8.77 17.63
CA GLU A 63 12.18 8.44 18.87
C GLU A 63 10.74 8.98 18.87
N LEU A 64 9.86 8.33 19.65
CA LEU A 64 8.43 8.67 19.78
C LEU A 64 7.65 8.70 18.46
N ALA A 65 8.13 8.00 17.44
CA ALA A 65 7.45 7.81 16.17
C ALA A 65 6.15 7.03 16.39
N SER A 66 5.01 7.58 15.94
CA SER A 66 3.71 6.93 15.99
C SER A 66 2.76 7.51 14.93
N VAL A 67 1.75 6.75 14.54
CA VAL A 67 0.62 7.24 13.72
C VAL A 67 -0.56 7.40 14.65
N PHE A 68 -0.94 8.63 14.99
CA PHE A 68 -2.00 8.93 15.97
C PHE A 68 -1.85 8.21 17.33
N GLY A 69 -0.60 7.96 17.76
CA GLY A 69 -0.28 7.19 18.97
C GLY A 69 -0.26 5.66 18.80
N PHE A 70 -0.67 5.13 17.64
CA PHE A 70 -0.49 3.72 17.30
C PHE A 70 0.97 3.43 16.95
N GLY A 71 1.46 2.30 17.45
CA GLY A 71 2.82 1.83 17.18
C GLY A 71 3.92 2.77 17.71
N ASN A 72 3.74 3.35 18.91
CA ASN A 72 4.69 4.28 19.53
C ASN A 72 6.04 3.63 19.91
N GLY A 73 7.14 4.39 19.77
CA GLY A 73 8.51 4.05 20.16
C GLY A 73 9.53 4.59 19.14
N THR A 74 10.62 3.86 18.86
CA THR A 74 11.68 4.34 17.95
C THR A 74 11.59 3.71 16.56
N ALA A 75 11.30 4.52 15.53
CA ALA A 75 11.38 4.10 14.13
C ALA A 75 12.84 4.18 13.62
N LYS A 76 13.23 3.24 12.74
CA LYS A 76 14.52 3.24 12.03
C LYS A 76 14.46 2.32 10.81
N GLY A 77 15.29 2.57 9.81
CA GLY A 77 15.40 1.70 8.64
C GLY A 77 16.23 0.43 8.90
N GLY A 78 16.31 -0.43 7.89
CA GLY A 78 17.19 -1.62 7.89
C GLY A 78 18.67 -1.26 8.08
N SER A 79 19.13 -0.18 7.43
CA SER A 79 20.48 0.36 7.60
C SER A 79 20.47 1.85 7.99
N PRO A 80 20.31 2.19 9.29
CA PRO A 80 20.18 3.58 9.75
C PRO A 80 21.42 4.46 9.53
N ARG A 81 22.57 3.85 9.17
CA ARG A 81 23.82 4.56 8.86
C ARG A 81 24.16 4.60 7.37
N ALA A 82 23.36 3.97 6.50
CA ALA A 82 23.53 4.09 5.05
C ALA A 82 23.38 5.56 4.61
N ARG A 83 24.14 5.95 3.58
CA ARG A 83 23.83 7.15 2.80
C ARG A 83 22.65 6.81 1.89
N ILE A 84 21.75 7.76 1.69
CA ILE A 84 20.58 7.57 0.83
C ILE A 84 20.60 8.60 -0.30
N ALA A 85 20.19 8.14 -1.48
CA ALA A 85 19.96 8.93 -2.67
C ALA A 85 18.55 8.63 -3.18
N ALA A 86 17.84 9.63 -3.68
CA ALA A 86 16.44 9.51 -4.09
C ALA A 86 16.29 9.90 -5.56
N TYR A 87 15.72 8.99 -6.35
CA TYR A 87 15.45 9.18 -7.78
C TYR A 87 13.93 9.17 -7.98
N LYS A 88 13.34 10.34 -8.19
CA LYS A 88 11.89 10.49 -8.37
C LYS A 88 11.51 10.19 -9.83
N VAL A 89 10.77 9.10 -10.02
CA VAL A 89 10.30 8.61 -11.35
C VAL A 89 8.79 8.41 -11.43
N CYS A 90 8.09 8.70 -10.33
CA CYS A 90 6.64 8.57 -10.22
C CYS A 90 6.03 9.96 -9.94
N TRP A 91 4.89 10.19 -10.55
CA TRP A 91 4.19 11.46 -10.64
C TRP A 91 2.69 11.25 -10.36
N PRO A 92 1.90 12.32 -10.16
CA PRO A 92 0.44 12.17 -10.01
C PRO A 92 -0.18 11.39 -11.19
N PRO A 93 -1.15 10.49 -10.95
CA PRO A 93 -1.68 9.58 -11.97
C PRO A 93 -2.32 10.30 -13.16
N VAL A 94 -1.98 9.86 -14.37
CA VAL A 94 -2.51 10.37 -15.63
C VAL A 94 -2.84 9.20 -16.54
N GLY A 95 -4.11 9.08 -16.94
CA GLY A 95 -4.57 7.95 -17.76
C GLY A 95 -4.56 6.58 -17.07
N GLY A 96 -4.13 6.51 -15.81
CA GLY A 96 -3.88 5.27 -15.06
C GLY A 96 -2.40 5.02 -14.76
N ASP A 97 -1.50 5.80 -15.36
CA ASP A 97 -0.04 5.66 -15.21
C ASP A 97 0.54 6.73 -14.27
N GLU A 98 1.43 6.31 -13.36
CA GLU A 98 2.12 7.18 -12.39
C GLU A 98 3.64 7.23 -12.64
N CYS A 99 4.25 6.09 -12.98
CA CYS A 99 5.69 5.96 -13.18
C CYS A 99 5.99 5.60 -14.64
N PHE A 100 6.70 6.48 -15.37
CA PHE A 100 6.89 6.33 -16.81
C PHE A 100 8.20 5.62 -17.15
N ASP A 101 8.17 4.72 -18.14
CA ASP A 101 9.33 3.88 -18.52
C ASP A 101 10.60 4.68 -18.84
N VAL A 102 10.46 5.86 -19.46
CA VAL A 102 11.58 6.75 -19.81
C VAL A 102 12.26 7.28 -18.55
N ASP A 103 11.46 7.72 -17.57
CA ASP A 103 11.93 8.30 -16.32
C ASP A 103 12.58 7.21 -15.44
N ILE A 104 12.00 6.00 -15.44
CA ILE A 104 12.57 4.79 -14.81
C ILE A 104 13.93 4.43 -15.42
N LEU A 105 14.04 4.34 -16.75
CA LEU A 105 15.30 3.97 -17.42
C LEU A 105 16.40 4.99 -17.15
N ALA A 106 16.08 6.29 -17.24
CA ALA A 106 17.04 7.34 -16.94
C ALA A 106 17.45 7.34 -15.46
N ALA A 107 16.58 6.90 -14.53
CA ALA A 107 16.94 6.73 -13.12
C ALA A 107 17.91 5.59 -12.87
N PHE A 108 17.77 4.46 -13.58
CA PHE A 108 18.80 3.43 -13.55
C PHE A 108 20.14 3.94 -14.11
N ASP A 109 20.15 4.58 -15.27
CA ASP A 109 21.38 5.08 -15.90
C ASP A 109 22.14 6.06 -14.99
N VAL A 110 21.44 7.04 -14.44
CA VAL A 110 22.03 8.04 -13.55
C VAL A 110 22.45 7.43 -12.20
N ALA A 111 21.68 6.51 -11.63
CA ALA A 111 22.08 5.85 -10.38
C ALA A 111 23.33 4.96 -10.55
N ILE A 112 23.48 4.32 -11.71
CA ILE A 112 24.70 3.57 -12.09
C ILE A 112 25.90 4.52 -12.16
N HIS A 113 25.78 5.66 -12.84
CA HIS A 113 26.83 6.67 -12.92
C HIS A 113 27.13 7.33 -11.56
N GLY A 114 26.12 7.48 -10.70
CA GLY A 114 26.26 7.95 -9.31
C GLY A 114 26.94 6.95 -8.36
N GLY A 115 27.20 5.72 -8.81
CA GLY A 115 27.96 4.73 -8.04
C GLY A 115 27.25 4.21 -6.79
N VAL A 116 25.92 4.01 -6.85
CA VAL A 116 25.16 3.45 -5.71
C VAL A 116 25.48 1.97 -5.50
N ASP A 117 25.58 1.53 -4.24
CA ASP A 117 25.87 0.11 -3.91
C ASP A 117 24.64 -0.81 -4.14
N LEU A 118 23.43 -0.27 -3.94
CA LEU A 118 22.17 -1.01 -3.99
C LEU A 118 21.02 -0.10 -4.47
N LEU A 119 20.11 -0.68 -5.25
CA LEU A 119 18.85 -0.05 -5.68
C LEU A 119 17.66 -0.77 -5.04
N SER A 120 16.80 0.01 -4.38
CA SER A 120 15.50 -0.44 -3.86
C SER A 120 14.40 0.15 -4.74
N VAL A 121 13.70 -0.69 -5.48
CA VAL A 121 12.80 -0.29 -6.57
C VAL A 121 11.40 -0.83 -6.31
N SER A 122 10.66 -0.05 -5.54
CA SER A 122 9.25 -0.25 -5.17
C SER A 122 8.31 0.20 -6.29
N LEU A 123 8.41 -0.43 -7.46
CA LEU A 123 7.52 -0.19 -8.60
C LEU A 123 7.56 -1.39 -9.57
N GLY A 124 6.55 -1.50 -10.42
CA GLY A 124 6.48 -2.51 -11.46
C GLY A 124 5.14 -2.51 -12.19
N GLY A 125 5.17 -2.78 -13.50
CA GLY A 125 3.97 -2.97 -14.31
C GLY A 125 3.49 -4.42 -14.34
N ASN A 126 2.57 -4.71 -15.26
CA ASN A 126 2.21 -6.08 -15.62
C ASN A 126 3.45 -6.85 -16.13
N PRO A 127 3.56 -8.18 -15.90
CA PRO A 127 4.71 -8.94 -16.39
C PRO A 127 4.73 -9.02 -17.92
N THR A 128 5.74 -8.38 -18.53
CA THR A 128 6.01 -8.40 -19.97
C THR A 128 7.33 -9.12 -20.28
N HIS A 129 7.67 -9.26 -21.56
CA HIS A 129 8.96 -9.81 -21.97
C HIS A 129 10.10 -8.85 -21.56
N PHE A 130 11.26 -9.36 -21.12
CA PHE A 130 12.31 -8.54 -20.48
C PHE A 130 12.85 -7.38 -21.33
N PHE A 131 12.79 -7.47 -22.67
CA PHE A 131 13.18 -6.39 -23.60
C PHE A 131 12.12 -5.28 -23.75
N ASN A 132 10.96 -5.44 -23.12
CA ASN A 132 9.83 -4.51 -23.07
C ASN A 132 9.44 -4.20 -21.61
N ASP A 133 10.36 -4.34 -20.66
CA ASP A 133 10.20 -4.00 -19.23
C ASP A 133 11.36 -3.04 -18.87
N SER A 134 11.04 -1.77 -18.62
CA SER A 134 12.01 -0.72 -18.26
C SER A 134 12.81 -1.07 -17.01
N VAL A 135 12.16 -1.69 -16.02
CA VAL A 135 12.78 -2.14 -14.78
C VAL A 135 13.70 -3.33 -15.04
N ALA A 136 13.34 -4.27 -15.92
CA ALA A 136 14.19 -5.38 -16.32
C ALA A 136 15.45 -4.90 -17.05
N ILE A 137 15.30 -3.99 -18.03
CA ILE A 137 16.42 -3.40 -18.78
C ILE A 137 17.34 -2.62 -17.84
N GLY A 138 16.81 -1.66 -17.08
CA GLY A 138 17.60 -0.83 -16.17
C GLY A 138 18.33 -1.65 -15.10
N SER A 139 17.64 -2.64 -14.50
CA SER A 139 18.26 -3.53 -13.52
C SER A 139 19.33 -4.46 -14.11
N PHE A 140 19.21 -4.88 -15.38
CA PHE A 140 20.25 -5.67 -16.04
C PHE A 140 21.56 -4.88 -16.15
N HIS A 141 21.46 -3.61 -16.52
CA HIS A 141 22.61 -2.70 -16.58
C HIS A 141 23.19 -2.43 -15.17
N ALA A 142 22.35 -2.24 -14.15
CA ALA A 142 22.81 -2.07 -12.78
C ALA A 142 23.58 -3.30 -12.26
N VAL A 143 23.03 -4.51 -12.44
CA VAL A 143 23.68 -5.76 -12.01
C VAL A 143 24.98 -6.01 -12.77
N LYS A 144 25.07 -5.65 -14.06
CA LYS A 144 26.31 -5.69 -14.84
C LYS A 144 27.41 -4.78 -14.26
N HIS A 145 27.04 -3.69 -13.59
CA HIS A 145 27.95 -2.79 -12.89
C HIS A 145 28.18 -3.18 -11.41
N GLY A 146 27.71 -4.35 -10.97
CA GLY A 146 27.89 -4.87 -9.61
C GLY A 146 26.87 -4.35 -8.59
N ILE A 147 25.85 -3.60 -9.03
CA ILE A 147 24.83 -3.00 -8.17
C ILE A 147 23.71 -4.00 -7.94
N VAL A 148 23.38 -4.28 -6.67
CA VAL A 148 22.27 -5.18 -6.32
C VAL A 148 20.94 -4.45 -6.50
N VAL A 149 19.98 -5.08 -7.18
CA VAL A 149 18.63 -4.52 -7.38
C VAL A 149 17.59 -5.36 -6.66
N VAL A 150 16.86 -4.74 -5.74
CA VAL A 150 15.72 -5.32 -5.01
C VAL A 150 14.44 -4.68 -5.54
N CYS A 151 13.49 -5.52 -5.96
CA CYS A 151 12.20 -5.12 -6.50
C CYS A 151 11.06 -5.83 -5.80
N SER A 152 9.86 -5.26 -5.89
CA SER A 152 8.66 -5.86 -5.34
C SER A 152 7.97 -6.83 -6.29
N ALA A 153 7.28 -7.82 -5.71
CA ALA A 153 6.47 -8.79 -6.47
C ALA A 153 5.13 -8.24 -6.96
N GLY A 154 4.79 -6.98 -6.66
CA GLY A 154 3.47 -6.39 -6.93
C GLY A 154 2.37 -6.84 -5.95
N ASN A 155 1.24 -6.14 -5.97
CA ASN A 155 0.09 -6.34 -5.05
C ASN A 155 -1.11 -7.07 -5.67
N SER A 156 -0.98 -7.61 -6.89
CA SER A 156 -2.10 -8.13 -7.70
C SER A 156 -2.55 -9.57 -7.35
N GLY A 157 -2.04 -10.14 -6.25
CA GLY A 157 -2.50 -11.44 -5.72
C GLY A 157 -3.98 -11.42 -5.27
N PRO A 158 -4.55 -12.58 -4.86
CA PRO A 158 -3.86 -13.82 -4.51
C PRO A 158 -3.82 -14.89 -5.62
N ALA A 159 -4.34 -14.61 -6.82
CA ALA A 159 -4.35 -15.56 -7.93
C ALA A 159 -2.93 -15.96 -8.38
N ASP A 160 -2.77 -17.15 -8.95
CA ASP A 160 -1.49 -17.61 -9.48
C ASP A 160 -1.09 -16.82 -10.75
N GLY A 161 0.20 -16.55 -10.92
CA GLY A 161 0.72 -15.79 -12.07
C GLY A 161 0.62 -14.27 -11.93
N THR A 162 0.41 -13.76 -10.70
CA THR A 162 0.21 -12.33 -10.40
C THR A 162 1.49 -11.58 -10.02
N VAL A 163 2.66 -12.24 -10.08
CA VAL A 163 3.96 -11.68 -9.70
C VAL A 163 4.53 -10.82 -10.83
N SER A 164 4.88 -9.57 -10.49
CA SER A 164 5.66 -8.66 -11.34
C SER A 164 7.17 -8.78 -11.06
N ASN A 165 8.00 -8.04 -11.82
CA ASN A 165 9.46 -8.00 -11.64
C ASN A 165 10.17 -9.37 -11.74
N ILE A 166 9.72 -10.22 -12.67
CA ILE A 166 10.17 -11.62 -12.82
C ILE A 166 11.56 -11.83 -13.46
N ALA A 167 12.36 -10.77 -13.67
CA ALA A 167 13.67 -10.91 -14.32
C ALA A 167 14.71 -11.58 -13.39
N PRO A 168 15.47 -12.60 -13.85
CA PRO A 168 16.24 -13.49 -12.98
C PRO A 168 17.48 -12.86 -12.32
N TRP A 169 17.86 -11.63 -12.71
CA TRP A 169 18.95 -10.86 -12.10
C TRP A 169 18.48 -9.92 -10.98
N LYS A 170 17.16 -9.77 -10.76
CA LYS A 170 16.57 -8.99 -9.66
C LYS A 170 16.29 -9.87 -8.44
N ILE A 171 16.34 -9.29 -7.24
CA ILE A 171 15.77 -9.91 -6.03
C ILE A 171 14.32 -9.46 -5.91
N THR A 172 13.38 -10.39 -6.12
CA THR A 172 11.93 -10.08 -6.12
C THR A 172 11.29 -10.47 -4.79
N VAL A 173 10.73 -9.48 -4.08
CA VAL A 173 10.28 -9.60 -2.70
C VAL A 173 8.75 -9.63 -2.62
N GLY A 174 8.21 -10.68 -2.01
CA GLY A 174 6.79 -10.76 -1.63
C GLY A 174 6.56 -10.23 -0.21
N ALA A 175 5.42 -9.58 0.01
CA ALA A 175 4.99 -9.14 1.33
C ALA A 175 4.74 -10.31 2.31
N SER A 176 4.64 -10.01 3.62
CA SER A 176 3.98 -10.87 4.60
C SER A 176 3.68 -10.08 5.89
N THR A 177 2.73 -10.56 6.70
CA THR A 177 2.41 -9.92 7.99
C THR A 177 3.50 -10.16 9.04
N ILE A 178 3.57 -9.26 10.02
CA ILE A 178 4.34 -9.42 11.26
C ILE A 178 3.41 -9.88 12.40
N ASP A 179 3.97 -10.07 13.59
CA ASP A 179 3.27 -10.47 14.83
C ASP A 179 2.41 -9.37 15.46
N ARG A 180 2.54 -8.12 14.98
CA ARG A 180 1.81 -6.95 15.45
C ARG A 180 0.61 -6.63 14.55
N GLU A 181 -0.54 -6.46 15.19
CA GLU A 181 -1.82 -6.01 14.60
C GLU A 181 -2.31 -4.72 15.26
N PHE A 182 -3.29 -4.05 14.62
CA PHE A 182 -4.03 -2.92 15.19
C PHE A 182 -5.54 -3.22 15.30
N PRO A 183 -5.94 -4.08 16.26
CA PRO A 183 -7.29 -4.63 16.31
C PRO A 183 -8.38 -3.59 16.59
N SER A 184 -9.40 -3.63 15.75
CA SER A 184 -10.69 -2.96 15.91
C SER A 184 -11.82 -3.98 16.05
N TYR A 185 -12.90 -3.62 16.74
CA TYR A 185 -14.02 -4.51 17.00
C TYR A 185 -15.33 -3.90 16.56
N VAL A 186 -16.05 -4.62 15.70
CA VAL A 186 -17.42 -4.31 15.27
C VAL A 186 -18.37 -5.12 16.14
N VAL A 187 -19.01 -4.48 17.11
CA VAL A 187 -19.96 -5.14 18.03
C VAL A 187 -21.38 -4.81 17.58
N LEU A 188 -22.13 -5.81 17.12
CA LEU A 188 -23.55 -5.68 16.79
C LEU A 188 -24.42 -5.69 18.06
N ALA A 189 -25.63 -5.12 17.99
CA ALA A 189 -26.57 -5.06 19.12
C ALA A 189 -27.18 -6.42 19.55
N ASN A 190 -26.84 -7.52 18.88
CA ASN A 190 -27.07 -8.89 19.34
C ASN A 190 -25.84 -9.50 20.07
N ASN A 191 -24.86 -8.65 20.43
CA ASN A 191 -23.55 -8.98 21.02
C ASN A 191 -22.62 -9.84 20.15
N VAL A 192 -22.94 -10.10 18.88
CA VAL A 192 -21.98 -10.69 17.94
C VAL A 192 -20.87 -9.68 17.68
N THR A 193 -19.63 -10.11 17.89
CA THR A 193 -18.44 -9.26 17.81
C THR A 193 -17.52 -9.78 16.70
N PHE A 194 -17.18 -8.92 15.75
CA PHE A 194 -16.20 -9.22 14.70
C PHE A 194 -14.90 -8.49 14.98
N LYS A 195 -13.77 -9.18 14.78
CA LYS A 195 -12.43 -8.60 14.87
C LYS A 195 -12.01 -8.11 13.47
N GLY A 196 -11.65 -6.84 13.38
CA GLY A 196 -11.02 -6.22 12.23
C GLY A 196 -9.72 -5.52 12.62
N GLU A 197 -9.21 -4.68 11.73
CA GLU A 197 -8.12 -3.74 12.05
C GLU A 197 -8.40 -2.31 11.56
N SER A 198 -7.72 -1.34 12.17
CA SER A 198 -7.82 0.09 11.83
C SER A 198 -6.71 0.93 12.49
N LEU A 199 -6.33 2.02 11.85
CA LEU A 199 -5.50 3.09 12.43
C LEU A 199 -6.28 4.42 12.63
N SER A 200 -7.63 4.37 12.64
CA SER A 200 -8.48 5.53 12.92
C SER A 200 -8.10 6.22 14.24
N ALA A 201 -7.81 7.52 14.20
CA ALA A 201 -7.41 8.30 15.38
C ALA A 201 -8.50 8.42 16.46
N THR A 202 -9.76 8.19 16.10
CA THR A 202 -10.94 8.39 16.97
C THR A 202 -11.86 7.18 16.95
N ALA A 203 -12.55 6.94 18.08
CA ALA A 203 -13.47 5.83 18.30
C ALA A 203 -14.90 6.28 18.53
N LEU A 204 -15.86 5.38 18.35
CA LEU A 204 -17.23 5.60 18.77
C LEU A 204 -17.38 5.32 20.28
N PRO A 205 -18.22 6.08 21.01
CA PRO A 205 -18.49 5.80 22.42
C PRO A 205 -19.05 4.39 22.62
N SER A 206 -18.39 3.60 23.47
CA SER A 206 -18.72 2.18 23.68
C SER A 206 -20.10 1.93 24.31
N ASN A 207 -20.66 2.94 24.96
CA ASN A 207 -21.99 2.93 25.55
C ASN A 207 -23.11 3.39 24.59
N LYS A 208 -22.78 3.73 23.34
CA LYS A 208 -23.74 4.25 22.36
C LYS A 208 -23.81 3.40 21.11
N LEU A 209 -25.03 2.94 20.85
CA LEU A 209 -25.40 2.14 19.70
C LEU A 209 -25.80 3.04 18.51
N TYR A 210 -25.19 2.82 17.35
CA TYR A 210 -25.43 3.60 16.12
C TYR A 210 -26.02 2.74 15.00
N PRO A 211 -27.07 3.18 14.28
CA PRO A 211 -27.69 2.35 13.24
C PRO A 211 -26.74 2.06 12.08
N LEU A 212 -26.72 0.82 11.61
CA LEU A 212 -26.06 0.46 10.35
C LEU A 212 -26.90 0.86 9.12
N ILE A 213 -26.21 1.13 8.01
CA ILE A 213 -26.82 1.27 6.68
C ILE A 213 -25.89 0.71 5.60
N SER A 214 -26.43 -0.05 4.65
CA SER A 214 -25.69 -0.42 3.42
C SER A 214 -25.72 0.73 2.41
N PRO A 215 -24.62 0.99 1.69
CA PRO A 215 -24.59 2.05 0.70
C PRO A 215 -25.61 1.88 -0.44
N ALA A 216 -25.97 0.64 -0.78
CA ALA A 216 -27.06 0.36 -1.73
C ALA A 216 -28.41 0.98 -1.30
N LYS A 217 -28.72 0.95 0.01
CA LYS A 217 -29.88 1.66 0.59
C LYS A 217 -29.63 3.17 0.72
N ALA A 218 -28.37 3.56 0.94
CA ALA A 218 -27.96 4.96 1.10
C ALA A 218 -27.71 5.70 -0.24
N LYS A 219 -27.80 5.03 -1.39
CA LYS A 219 -27.52 5.54 -2.74
C LYS A 219 -28.24 6.86 -3.03
N ALA A 220 -27.55 7.82 -3.64
CA ALA A 220 -28.18 9.01 -4.22
C ALA A 220 -29.10 8.63 -5.41
N ALA A 221 -30.06 9.47 -5.77
CA ALA A 221 -31.16 9.11 -6.66
C ALA A 221 -30.68 8.53 -8.02
N ASN A 222 -29.75 9.23 -8.69
CA ASN A 222 -29.35 8.95 -10.07
C ASN A 222 -28.10 8.05 -10.20
N GLU A 223 -27.56 7.57 -9.08
CA GLU A 223 -26.26 6.89 -9.04
C GLU A 223 -26.35 5.39 -9.27
N SER A 224 -25.22 4.75 -9.60
CA SER A 224 -25.15 3.28 -9.72
C SER A 224 -25.15 2.60 -8.35
N VAL A 225 -25.83 1.46 -8.22
CA VAL A 225 -25.75 0.63 -7.00
C VAL A 225 -24.33 0.09 -6.82
N ALA A 226 -23.66 -0.30 -7.91
CA ALA A 226 -22.30 -0.84 -7.90
C ALA A 226 -21.28 0.21 -7.41
N GLU A 227 -21.39 1.44 -7.89
CA GLU A 227 -20.51 2.54 -7.46
C GLU A 227 -20.79 2.95 -6.01
N ALA A 228 -22.07 2.91 -5.60
CA ALA A 228 -22.46 3.24 -4.23
C ALA A 228 -22.01 2.20 -3.21
N VAL A 229 -22.09 0.88 -3.47
CA VAL A 229 -21.54 -0.14 -2.52
C VAL A 229 -20.04 0.01 -2.31
N LEU A 230 -19.33 0.60 -3.27
CA LEU A 230 -17.92 0.95 -3.18
C LEU A 230 -17.67 2.32 -2.52
N CYS A 231 -18.71 3.04 -2.09
CA CYS A 231 -18.65 4.35 -1.44
C CYS A 231 -17.82 5.37 -2.24
N LYS A 232 -17.96 5.34 -3.58
CA LYS A 232 -17.28 6.26 -4.49
C LYS A 232 -17.82 7.69 -4.37
N VAL A 233 -17.02 8.65 -4.83
CA VAL A 233 -17.31 10.09 -4.77
C VAL A 233 -18.70 10.41 -5.33
N GLY A 234 -19.50 11.19 -4.60
CA GLY A 234 -20.84 11.62 -5.03
C GLY A 234 -21.96 10.57 -4.95
N THR A 235 -21.65 9.29 -4.70
CA THR A 235 -22.64 8.20 -4.82
C THR A 235 -23.67 8.09 -3.70
N LEU A 236 -23.47 8.81 -2.59
CA LEU A 236 -24.18 8.65 -1.32
C LEU A 236 -25.18 9.80 -1.05
N ASP A 237 -26.38 9.46 -0.57
CA ASP A 237 -27.38 10.41 -0.11
C ASP A 237 -27.11 10.83 1.35
N LEU A 238 -26.68 12.09 1.53
CA LEU A 238 -26.38 12.70 2.81
C LEU A 238 -27.51 12.55 3.84
N LYS A 239 -28.79 12.64 3.42
CA LYS A 239 -29.93 12.52 4.35
C LYS A 239 -30.12 11.07 4.83
N LYS A 240 -29.76 10.09 4.00
CA LYS A 240 -29.85 8.67 4.35
C LYS A 240 -28.68 8.22 5.23
N VAL A 241 -27.48 8.74 5.01
CA VAL A 241 -26.24 8.38 5.72
C VAL A 241 -26.11 9.08 7.08
N LYS A 242 -26.54 10.35 7.20
CA LYS A 242 -26.29 11.18 8.40
C LYS A 242 -26.56 10.47 9.73
N GLY A 243 -25.54 10.40 10.58
CA GLY A 243 -25.62 9.84 11.93
C GLY A 243 -25.54 8.31 12.02
N LYS A 244 -25.23 7.61 10.93
CA LYS A 244 -25.18 6.13 10.85
C LYS A 244 -23.76 5.61 10.61
N ILE A 245 -23.58 4.31 10.81
CA ILE A 245 -22.38 3.58 10.40
C ILE A 245 -22.61 3.01 9.00
N LEU A 246 -21.73 3.34 8.06
CA LEU A 246 -21.82 2.92 6.66
C LEU A 246 -21.02 1.62 6.43
N VAL A 247 -21.62 0.63 5.77
CA VAL A 247 -20.96 -0.66 5.48
C VAL A 247 -20.47 -0.70 4.03
N CYS A 248 -19.30 -0.11 3.78
CA CYS A 248 -18.68 -0.03 2.45
C CYS A 248 -18.01 -1.35 2.06
N LEU A 249 -18.03 -1.68 0.76
CA LEU A 249 -17.32 -2.83 0.21
C LEU A 249 -15.95 -2.40 -0.36
N ARG A 250 -14.93 -3.22 -0.15
CA ARG A 250 -13.63 -3.10 -0.82
C ARG A 250 -13.77 -3.34 -2.33
N GLY A 251 -12.97 -2.63 -3.13
CA GLY A 251 -13.01 -2.72 -4.59
C GLY A 251 -11.86 -1.93 -5.22
N ASP A 252 -12.15 -1.31 -6.37
CA ASP A 252 -11.21 -0.61 -7.25
C ASP A 252 -10.70 0.75 -6.70
N ASN A 253 -11.53 1.49 -5.96
CA ASN A 253 -11.12 2.75 -5.33
C ASN A 253 -10.46 2.57 -3.95
N ALA A 254 -9.58 3.50 -3.59
CA ALA A 254 -8.76 3.43 -2.39
C ALA A 254 -9.57 3.31 -1.09
N ARG A 255 -9.01 2.59 -0.12
CA ARG A 255 -9.70 2.25 1.14
C ARG A 255 -9.96 3.48 2.01
N VAL A 256 -9.00 4.40 2.08
CA VAL A 256 -9.11 5.63 2.88
C VAL A 256 -10.17 6.58 2.32
N ASP A 257 -10.23 6.76 0.99
CA ASP A 257 -11.22 7.60 0.29
C ASP A 257 -12.66 7.19 0.64
N LYS A 258 -12.95 5.88 0.74
CA LYS A 258 -14.27 5.38 1.17
C LYS A 258 -14.66 5.93 2.54
N GLY A 259 -13.68 6.06 3.43
CA GLY A 259 -13.83 6.72 4.72
C GLY A 259 -14.14 8.21 4.53
N GLU A 260 -13.34 8.94 3.75
CA GLU A 260 -13.60 10.35 3.48
C GLU A 260 -15.01 10.60 2.90
N GLN A 261 -15.43 9.82 1.90
CA GLN A 261 -16.77 9.93 1.32
C GLN A 261 -17.88 9.59 2.34
N ALA A 262 -17.65 8.62 3.24
CA ALA A 262 -18.58 8.35 4.34
C ALA A 262 -18.67 9.54 5.31
N LEU A 263 -17.54 10.18 5.67
CA LEU A 263 -17.51 11.37 6.54
C LEU A 263 -18.24 12.56 5.89
N LEU A 264 -17.94 12.84 4.62
CA LEU A 264 -18.58 13.91 3.84
C LEU A 264 -20.10 13.67 3.69
N ALA A 265 -20.53 12.41 3.57
CA ALA A 265 -21.94 12.02 3.60
C ALA A 265 -22.60 12.12 5.00
N GLY A 266 -21.83 12.46 6.05
CA GLY A 266 -22.30 12.62 7.42
C GLY A 266 -22.37 11.33 8.24
N ALA A 267 -21.67 10.26 7.82
CA ALA A 267 -21.53 9.05 8.61
C ALA A 267 -20.75 9.35 9.90
N VAL A 268 -21.05 8.59 10.96
CA VAL A 268 -20.30 8.64 12.23
C VAL A 268 -19.26 7.53 12.35
N GLY A 269 -19.39 6.50 11.52
CA GLY A 269 -18.50 5.35 11.51
C GLY A 269 -18.54 4.64 10.15
N MET A 270 -17.53 3.81 9.87
CA MET A 270 -17.50 2.96 8.69
C MET A 270 -17.09 1.53 9.05
N VAL A 271 -17.72 0.55 8.43
CA VAL A 271 -17.19 -0.81 8.35
C VAL A 271 -16.78 -1.03 6.90
N LEU A 272 -15.49 -1.30 6.66
CA LEU A 272 -15.00 -1.72 5.36
C LEU A 272 -15.01 -3.25 5.32
N ALA A 273 -15.89 -3.82 4.52
CA ALA A 273 -15.98 -5.26 4.30
C ALA A 273 -15.19 -5.64 3.05
N ASN A 274 -14.39 -6.70 3.13
CA ASN A 274 -13.78 -7.30 1.94
C ASN A 274 -14.86 -7.83 0.96
N ASN A 275 -14.53 -7.77 -0.33
CA ASN A 275 -15.20 -8.55 -1.35
C ASN A 275 -14.59 -9.97 -1.43
N ASP A 276 -15.23 -10.87 -2.18
CA ASP A 276 -14.81 -12.27 -2.33
C ASP A 276 -13.35 -12.39 -2.80
N LEU A 277 -12.94 -11.58 -3.78
CA LEU A 277 -11.56 -11.54 -4.32
C LEU A 277 -10.51 -11.14 -3.28
N SER A 278 -10.88 -10.30 -2.31
CA SER A 278 -10.00 -9.84 -1.22
C SER A 278 -9.99 -10.81 -0.02
N GLY A 279 -11.03 -11.65 0.10
CA GLY A 279 -11.14 -12.72 1.09
C GLY A 279 -10.82 -12.26 2.53
N ASN A 280 -9.72 -12.77 3.07
CA ASN A 280 -9.28 -12.56 4.46
C ASN A 280 -8.16 -11.52 4.62
N GLU A 281 -7.76 -10.80 3.57
CA GLU A 281 -6.72 -9.77 3.66
C GLU A 281 -7.26 -8.52 4.36
N ILE A 282 -6.83 -8.27 5.59
CA ILE A 282 -7.20 -7.07 6.36
C ILE A 282 -5.97 -6.14 6.43
N ASN A 283 -6.21 -4.85 6.23
CA ASN A 283 -5.21 -3.79 6.37
C ASN A 283 -5.72 -2.75 7.39
N ALA A 284 -4.86 -2.34 8.31
CA ALA A 284 -5.16 -1.31 9.29
C ALA A 284 -4.98 0.10 8.69
N ASP A 285 -5.99 0.61 7.98
CA ASP A 285 -5.89 1.91 7.31
C ASP A 285 -6.19 3.08 8.28
N PRO A 286 -5.50 4.24 8.13
CA PRO A 286 -5.71 5.44 8.95
C PRO A 286 -6.91 6.27 8.45
N HIS A 287 -8.13 5.73 8.58
CA HIS A 287 -9.33 6.43 8.11
C HIS A 287 -9.62 7.73 8.90
N VAL A 288 -10.13 8.74 8.20
CA VAL A 288 -10.48 10.08 8.74
C VAL A 288 -11.64 10.10 9.75
N LEU A 289 -12.26 8.96 10.01
CA LEU A 289 -13.37 8.77 10.95
C LEU A 289 -13.24 7.37 11.61
N PRO A 290 -13.99 7.05 12.68
CA PRO A 290 -13.97 5.73 13.30
C PRO A 290 -14.34 4.62 12.31
N ALA A 291 -13.36 3.82 11.89
CA ALA A 291 -13.55 2.73 10.93
C ALA A 291 -13.04 1.38 11.45
N SER A 292 -13.43 0.30 10.78
CA SER A 292 -12.91 -1.05 11.00
C SER A 292 -12.93 -1.82 9.68
N HIS A 293 -11.80 -2.39 9.29
CA HIS A 293 -11.67 -3.26 8.12
C HIS A 293 -11.83 -4.72 8.54
N ILE A 294 -12.75 -5.46 7.92
CA ILE A 294 -13.09 -6.85 8.24
C ILE A 294 -13.04 -7.75 6.99
N ASN A 295 -12.79 -9.05 7.22
CA ASN A 295 -12.76 -10.07 6.16
C ASN A 295 -14.13 -10.27 5.48
N PHE A 296 -14.14 -11.03 4.39
CA PHE A 296 -15.34 -11.29 3.59
C PHE A 296 -16.46 -12.00 4.37
N THR A 297 -16.14 -13.02 5.18
CA THR A 297 -17.13 -13.81 5.92
C THR A 297 -17.86 -13.00 7.00
N ASP A 298 -17.10 -12.21 7.76
CA ASP A 298 -17.64 -11.28 8.76
C ASP A 298 -18.38 -10.13 8.07
N GLY A 299 -17.81 -9.60 6.98
CA GLY A 299 -18.38 -8.56 6.14
C GLY A 299 -19.75 -8.94 5.57
N TYR A 300 -19.92 -10.17 5.10
CA TYR A 300 -21.20 -10.71 4.64
C TYR A 300 -22.24 -10.75 5.76
N THR A 301 -21.84 -11.14 6.97
CA THR A 301 -22.72 -11.21 8.15
C THR A 301 -23.16 -9.81 8.63
N VAL A 302 -22.24 -8.83 8.63
CA VAL A 302 -22.55 -7.42 8.89
C VAL A 302 -23.44 -6.84 7.79
N HIS A 303 -23.21 -7.21 6.52
CA HIS A 303 -24.03 -6.76 5.39
C HIS A 303 -25.47 -7.27 5.49
N ILE A 304 -25.68 -8.56 5.79
CA ILE A 304 -27.02 -9.13 6.06
C ILE A 304 -27.71 -8.37 7.19
N SER A 305 -26.97 -8.02 8.25
CA SER A 305 -27.53 -7.26 9.35
C SER A 305 -28.15 -5.94 8.87
N THR A 306 -27.51 -5.21 7.94
CA THR A 306 -28.07 -3.97 7.34
C THR A 306 -29.41 -4.15 6.61
N SER A 307 -29.78 -5.37 6.23
CA SER A 307 -31.01 -5.66 5.49
C SER A 307 -32.25 -5.61 6.39
N ILE A 308 -32.10 -5.88 7.68
CA ILE A 308 -33.18 -5.91 8.69
C ILE A 308 -33.82 -4.50 8.84
N PRO A 309 -35.14 -4.38 9.13
CA PRO A 309 -35.79 -3.08 9.34
C PRO A 309 -35.36 -2.35 10.63
N GLN A 310 -35.02 -1.06 10.54
CA GLN A 310 -34.51 -0.20 11.63
C GLN A 310 -35.42 -0.01 12.86
N ARG A 311 -36.62 -0.63 12.90
CA ARG A 311 -37.43 -0.74 14.12
C ARG A 311 -36.86 -1.75 15.13
N SER A 312 -35.95 -2.62 14.71
CA SER A 312 -35.27 -3.59 15.57
C SER A 312 -34.07 -2.94 16.26
N LYS A 313 -34.00 -2.97 17.60
CA LYS A 313 -32.80 -2.52 18.36
C LYS A 313 -31.51 -3.25 17.91
N CYS A 314 -31.66 -4.45 17.33
CA CYS A 314 -30.61 -5.35 16.84
C CYS A 314 -29.70 -4.80 15.72
N LEU A 315 -30.02 -3.64 15.13
CA LEU A 315 -29.33 -3.07 13.96
C LEU A 315 -28.19 -2.09 14.26
N SER A 316 -27.89 -1.91 15.54
CA SER A 316 -26.95 -0.89 15.96
C SER A 316 -25.58 -1.47 16.29
N THR A 317 -24.54 -0.65 16.17
CA THR A 317 -23.15 -1.12 16.28
C THR A 317 -22.29 -0.15 17.09
N VAL A 318 -21.25 -0.71 17.72
CA VAL A 318 -20.11 0.01 18.33
C VAL A 318 -18.84 -0.33 17.57
N LEU A 319 -17.95 0.67 17.43
CA LEU A 319 -16.57 0.50 16.94
C LEU A 319 -15.59 0.80 18.07
N ASN A 320 -14.96 -0.25 18.61
CA ASN A 320 -13.94 -0.17 19.67
C ASN A 320 -12.54 -0.47 19.09
N TYR A 321 -11.49 0.02 19.73
CA TYR A 321 -10.10 -0.31 19.39
C TYR A 321 -9.37 -0.91 20.58
N CYS A 322 -8.47 -1.86 20.33
CA CYS A 322 -7.46 -2.28 21.28
C CYS A 322 -6.08 -1.86 20.76
N ARG A 323 -5.31 -1.17 21.60
CA ARG A 323 -3.99 -0.63 21.24
C ARG A 323 -2.84 -1.64 21.40
N SER A 324 -3.16 -2.92 21.59
CA SER A 324 -2.20 -4.01 21.87
C SER A 324 -2.36 -5.14 20.86
N PRO A 325 -1.25 -5.79 20.43
CA PRO A 325 -1.29 -6.77 19.36
C PRO A 325 -1.84 -8.13 19.78
N CYS A 326 -2.58 -8.74 18.85
CA CYS A 326 -2.79 -10.18 18.71
C CYS A 326 -2.24 -10.61 17.34
N SER A 327 -2.45 -11.85 16.88
CA SER A 327 -1.75 -12.38 15.69
C SER A 327 -2.61 -13.24 14.74
N ASN A 328 -2.59 -12.98 13.42
CA ASN A 328 -2.42 -13.96 12.31
C ASN A 328 -2.33 -13.33 10.88
N ILE A 329 -2.63 -14.08 9.80
CA ILE A 329 -1.89 -14.14 8.49
C ILE A 329 -2.90 -14.00 7.30
N THR A 330 -2.70 -13.32 6.15
CA THR A 330 -1.60 -13.36 5.13
C THR A 330 -1.65 -12.17 4.12
N ARG A 331 -0.56 -11.89 3.38
CA ARG A 331 -0.52 -11.17 2.07
C ARG A 331 0.70 -11.61 1.24
N ALA A 332 0.56 -12.04 -0.02
CA ALA A 332 1.65 -12.19 -1.02
C ALA A 332 1.11 -12.56 -2.42
N SER A 333 1.65 -11.96 -3.49
CA SER A 333 1.43 -12.38 -4.88
C SER A 333 2.08 -13.74 -5.16
N ARG A 334 1.49 -14.55 -6.05
CA ARG A 334 1.83 -15.97 -6.21
C ARG A 334 2.38 -16.32 -7.58
N ASP A 335 3.50 -17.04 -7.58
CA ASP A 335 4.04 -17.73 -8.74
C ASP A 335 3.28 -19.07 -8.96
N PRO A 336 2.99 -19.49 -10.20
CA PRO A 336 2.32 -20.76 -10.52
C PRO A 336 2.96 -22.05 -9.97
N THR A 337 4.14 -22.01 -9.34
CA THR A 337 4.78 -23.18 -8.72
C THR A 337 4.34 -23.47 -7.28
N SER A 338 3.12 -23.08 -6.87
CA SER A 338 2.62 -23.23 -5.49
C SER A 338 2.34 -24.68 -5.03
N SER A 339 2.68 -25.69 -5.84
CA SER A 339 2.78 -27.09 -5.44
C SER A 339 4.21 -27.63 -5.65
N PHE A 340 4.67 -28.49 -4.73
CA PHE A 340 6.05 -29.02 -4.59
C PHE A 340 7.09 -28.18 -3.83
N LEU A 341 6.87 -28.02 -2.52
CA LEU A 341 7.99 -28.03 -1.56
C LEU A 341 8.51 -29.46 -1.36
N LYS A 342 9.42 -29.93 -2.22
CA LYS A 342 10.30 -31.09 -1.91
C LYS A 342 11.54 -31.15 -2.83
N SER A 343 12.68 -31.48 -2.19
CA SER A 343 13.99 -31.81 -2.77
C SER A 343 14.85 -30.64 -3.30
N SER A 344 15.80 -30.22 -2.45
CA SER A 344 17.07 -29.64 -2.88
C SER A 344 18.02 -30.73 -3.40
N ARG A 345 18.96 -30.35 -4.28
CA ARG A 345 20.06 -31.16 -4.87
C ARG A 345 19.65 -32.23 -5.90
N ASN A 346 20.01 -32.00 -7.17
CA ASN A 346 21.17 -32.65 -7.78
C ASN A 346 21.64 -31.88 -9.02
N ASP A 347 22.88 -32.12 -9.43
CA ASP A 347 23.64 -31.29 -10.39
C ASP A 347 23.31 -31.48 -11.88
N LEU A 348 23.79 -30.51 -12.67
CA LEU A 348 24.16 -30.58 -14.08
C LEU A 348 23.05 -30.80 -15.14
N TYR A 349 23.04 -29.87 -16.11
CA TYR A 349 22.24 -29.87 -17.37
C TYR A 349 20.71 -29.84 -17.26
N ASN A 350 20.16 -28.69 -16.84
CA ASN A 350 19.02 -28.09 -17.56
C ASN A 350 18.83 -26.62 -17.18
N CYS A 351 18.61 -25.73 -18.16
CA CYS A 351 18.29 -24.32 -17.93
C CYS A 351 16.85 -24.16 -17.40
N LYS A 352 16.67 -24.28 -16.08
CA LYS A 352 15.52 -23.72 -15.38
C LYS A 352 15.93 -22.40 -14.73
N SER A 353 15.25 -21.31 -15.09
CA SER A 353 15.37 -20.02 -14.40
C SER A 353 14.98 -20.18 -12.93
N GLN A 354 15.95 -19.99 -12.01
CA GLN A 354 15.64 -19.96 -10.59
C GLN A 354 15.04 -18.61 -10.24
N LEU A 355 13.71 -18.56 -10.07
CA LEU A 355 13.05 -17.41 -9.46
C LEU A 355 13.34 -17.43 -7.95
N HIS A 356 14.31 -16.64 -7.51
CA HIS A 356 14.61 -16.47 -6.08
C HIS A 356 13.59 -15.54 -5.41
N LEU A 357 12.38 -16.07 -5.15
CA LEU A 357 11.41 -15.45 -4.25
C LEU A 357 11.94 -15.48 -2.81
N VAL A 358 12.65 -14.42 -2.42
CA VAL A 358 13.16 -14.28 -1.06
C VAL A 358 12.05 -13.82 -0.13
N LYS A 359 11.50 -14.75 0.67
CA LYS A 359 10.63 -14.41 1.79
C LYS A 359 11.45 -13.81 2.93
N MET A 360 11.77 -12.51 2.83
CA MET A 360 12.49 -11.79 3.87
C MET A 360 11.61 -11.62 5.12
N ARG A 361 11.86 -12.46 6.13
CA ARG A 361 11.42 -12.18 7.51
C ARG A 361 12.47 -11.31 8.20
N TYR A 362 12.22 -10.01 8.28
CA TYR A 362 13.01 -9.12 9.14
C TYR A 362 12.63 -9.33 10.61
N SER A 363 13.28 -10.28 11.26
CA SER A 363 13.32 -10.35 12.72
C SER A 363 14.35 -9.33 13.22
N LEU A 364 13.89 -8.13 13.57
CA LEU A 364 14.70 -7.18 14.33
C LEU A 364 14.82 -7.69 15.78
N MET A 365 15.84 -8.51 16.02
CA MET A 365 16.25 -8.89 17.37
C MET A 365 16.58 -7.63 18.20
N SER A 366 16.03 -7.59 19.41
CA SER A 366 16.15 -6.53 20.43
C SER A 366 15.20 -5.33 20.29
N TYR A 367 14.08 -5.45 21.01
CA TYR A 367 13.17 -4.39 21.49
C TYR A 367 12.56 -3.41 20.46
N HIS A 368 11.26 -3.63 20.21
CA HIS A 368 10.26 -2.71 19.63
C HIS A 368 10.51 -2.16 18.20
N PRO A 369 10.12 -2.92 17.17
CA PRO A 369 10.01 -2.44 15.79
C PRO A 369 8.66 -1.73 15.53
N ILE A 370 8.69 -0.72 14.66
CA ILE A 370 7.54 0.12 14.33
C ILE A 370 7.35 0.18 12.82
N LEU A 371 6.07 0.09 12.43
CA LEU A 371 5.46 -0.05 11.10
C LEU A 371 5.18 -1.52 10.73
N GLN A 372 3.92 -1.79 10.36
CA GLN A 372 3.46 -3.10 9.94
C GLN A 372 3.66 -3.16 8.42
N LEU A 373 4.63 -3.97 7.98
CA LEU A 373 5.08 -4.01 6.58
C LEU A 373 4.04 -4.69 5.66
N SER A 374 2.97 -3.99 5.27
CA SER A 374 2.14 -4.39 4.11
C SER A 374 2.66 -3.83 2.79
N GLU A 375 3.39 -2.71 2.82
CA GLU A 375 3.84 -1.96 1.63
C GLU A 375 5.30 -1.47 1.70
N ALA A 376 6.02 -1.61 2.82
CA ALA A 376 7.29 -0.90 3.04
C ALA A 376 8.56 -1.50 2.35
N LEU A 377 8.38 -2.59 1.59
CA LEU A 377 9.34 -3.19 0.65
C LEU A 377 8.61 -3.65 -0.63
N VAL A 378 7.42 -3.08 -0.87
CA VAL A 378 6.60 -3.26 -2.07
C VAL A 378 6.71 -2.00 -2.93
#